data_AF-A0AAD4F423-F1
#
_entry.id   AF-A0AAD4F423-F1
#
_cell.length_a   1.000
_cell.length_b   1.000
_cell.length_c   1.000
_cell.angle_alpha   90.00
_cell.angle_beta   90.00
_cell.angle_gamma   90.00
#
_symmetry.space_group_name_H-M   'P 1'
#
loop_
_entity.id
_entity.type
_entity.pdbx_description
1 polymer ?
#
loop_
_entity_poly.entity_id
_entity_poly.type
_entity_poly.pdbx_seq_one_letter_code
_entity_poly.pdbx_strand_id
1 'polypeptide(L)'
;MSPATKEMLARVRQLIPPMLEKFHKGQLGRVGVIGGSEDYTGAPYFSAMASARLGCDMSHVICTPTAATVIKTYSPNLMVHPLMRSSPSSASAPVTTHPSAASSSSGEVSPSDVAARIIPMLDRLHVLVIGPGLGRDPLMQETCALVVRAARDKGMPMVLDADALQIVQRDPDLVRGYGLAVLTPNVVEFGRLTAALGVDEEVQKAKERAGETAKVEALARALGGVTVVQKGAVDQISDGKVTFAVDLEGGRKRSGGQGDTLTGSIATFLGWRKAYLDGLWEHGGKVKEEELVGLAVFGGSAITRECSRLAFAKRGRSLQASDLTDEVHTAFLNLFGEVEDDSSGARL
;
A
#
# COMPACT_ATOMS: atom_id res chain seq x y z
N MET A 1 -5.69 1.56 23.87
CA MET A 1 -6.40 2.32 22.83
C MET A 1 -7.38 3.29 23.47
N SER A 2 -7.43 4.52 22.96
CA SER A 2 -8.40 5.54 23.36
C SER A 2 -9.84 5.20 22.93
N PRO A 3 -10.86 5.86 23.51
CA PRO A 3 -12.24 5.77 23.03
C PRO A 3 -12.39 6.13 21.55
N ALA A 4 -11.66 7.15 21.07
CA ALA A 4 -11.67 7.56 19.66
C ALA A 4 -11.20 6.43 18.73
N THR A 5 -10.12 5.72 19.10
CA THR A 5 -9.66 4.55 18.35
C THR A 5 -10.71 3.44 18.32
N LYS A 6 -11.41 3.17 19.43
CA LYS A 6 -12.48 2.16 19.48
C LYS A 6 -13.64 2.52 18.54
N GLU A 7 -14.05 3.79 18.53
CA GLU A 7 -15.09 4.27 17.62
C GLU A 7 -14.65 4.12 16.16
N MET A 8 -13.41 4.53 15.84
CA MET A 8 -12.86 4.37 14.49
C MET A 8 -12.80 2.92 14.05
N LEU A 9 -12.41 1.98 14.91
CA LEU A 9 -12.44 0.54 14.60
C LEU A 9 -13.87 0.05 14.28
N ALA A 10 -14.87 0.50 15.04
CA ALA A 10 -16.27 0.17 14.77
C ALA A 10 -16.76 0.75 13.42
N ARG A 11 -16.27 1.93 13.03
CA ARG A 11 -16.54 2.52 11.71
C ARG A 11 -15.83 1.76 10.59
N VAL A 12 -14.58 1.38 10.79
CA VAL A 12 -13.80 0.54 9.84
C VAL A 12 -14.49 -0.81 9.63
N ARG A 13 -15.07 -1.41 10.67
CA ARG A 13 -15.81 -2.68 10.55
C ARG A 13 -16.94 -2.63 9.53
N GLN A 14 -17.52 -1.46 9.25
CA GLN A 14 -18.58 -1.30 8.24
C GLN A 14 -18.06 -1.43 6.80
N LEU A 15 -16.75 -1.28 6.56
CA LEU A 15 -16.12 -1.52 5.27
C LEU A 15 -15.88 -2.99 4.99
N ILE A 16 -15.89 -3.84 6.02
CA ILE A 16 -15.50 -5.25 5.90
C ILE A 16 -16.68 -6.01 5.27
N PRO A 17 -16.49 -6.67 4.11
CA PRO A 17 -17.55 -7.44 3.49
C PRO A 17 -17.87 -8.67 4.35
N PRO A 18 -19.15 -9.02 4.54
CA PRO A 18 -19.54 -10.27 5.18
C PRO A 18 -19.17 -11.47 4.31
N MET A 19 -19.08 -12.66 4.90
CA MET A 19 -18.82 -13.89 4.16
C MET A 19 -20.13 -14.46 3.60
N LEU A 20 -20.52 -14.06 2.38
CA LEU A 20 -21.78 -14.48 1.75
C LEU A 20 -21.54 -15.42 0.55
N GLU A 21 -22.38 -16.45 0.41
CA GLU A 21 -22.29 -17.43 -0.69
C GLU A 21 -22.47 -16.82 -2.09
N LYS A 22 -23.19 -15.70 -2.18
CA LYS A 22 -23.43 -14.98 -3.44
C LYS A 22 -22.19 -14.29 -4.01
N PHE A 23 -21.11 -14.17 -3.24
CA PHE A 23 -19.89 -13.52 -3.69
C PHE A 23 -19.07 -14.43 -4.61
N HIS A 24 -18.46 -13.81 -5.61
CA HIS A 24 -17.63 -14.45 -6.60
C HIS A 24 -16.22 -13.89 -6.56
N LYS A 25 -15.26 -14.74 -6.96
CA LYS A 25 -13.84 -14.40 -6.96
C LYS A 25 -13.57 -13.07 -7.68
N GLY A 26 -12.90 -12.19 -6.97
CA GLY A 26 -12.45 -10.88 -7.45
C GLY A 26 -13.39 -9.74 -7.02
N GLN A 27 -14.55 -10.01 -6.44
CA GLN A 27 -15.43 -8.96 -5.94
C GLN A 27 -14.87 -8.31 -4.67
N LEU A 28 -14.18 -9.07 -3.81
CA LEU A 28 -13.70 -8.61 -2.51
C LEU A 28 -12.22 -8.22 -2.54
N GLY A 29 -11.83 -7.46 -3.57
CA GLY A 29 -10.50 -6.86 -3.66
C GLY A 29 -9.57 -7.57 -4.64
N ARG A 30 -9.07 -6.80 -5.61
CA ARG A 30 -8.02 -7.20 -6.54
C ARG A 30 -6.86 -6.22 -6.39
N VAL A 31 -5.85 -6.60 -5.61
CA VAL A 31 -4.72 -5.73 -5.25
C VAL A 31 -3.55 -6.00 -6.18
N GLY A 32 -2.94 -4.94 -6.71
CA GLY A 32 -1.67 -5.03 -7.43
C GLY A 32 -0.55 -4.31 -6.68
N VAL A 33 0.62 -4.92 -6.58
CA VAL A 33 1.82 -4.34 -5.99
C VAL A 33 2.89 -4.18 -7.06
N ILE A 34 3.27 -2.95 -7.37
CA ILE A 34 4.40 -2.63 -8.25
C ILE A 34 5.64 -2.37 -7.41
N GLY A 35 6.68 -3.15 -7.68
CA GLY A 35 7.93 -3.10 -6.94
C GLY A 35 8.87 -4.21 -7.39
N GLY A 36 9.71 -4.72 -6.49
CA GLY A 36 10.58 -5.87 -6.80
C GLY A 36 11.59 -5.60 -7.90
N SER A 37 12.64 -4.86 -7.55
CA SER A 37 13.89 -4.78 -8.31
C SER A 37 14.81 -5.97 -7.99
N GLU A 38 15.96 -6.03 -8.66
CA GLU A 38 16.89 -7.18 -8.63
C GLU A 38 17.16 -7.73 -7.23
N ASP A 39 17.50 -6.86 -6.27
CA ASP A 39 17.85 -7.28 -4.91
C ASP A 39 16.67 -7.25 -3.92
N TYR A 40 15.59 -6.53 -4.26
CA TYR A 40 14.53 -6.20 -3.30
C TYR A 40 13.25 -7.00 -3.55
N THR A 41 13.34 -8.32 -3.43
CA THR A 41 12.23 -9.25 -3.68
C THR A 41 11.29 -9.45 -2.49
N GLY A 42 11.77 -9.25 -1.26
CA GLY A 42 11.00 -9.48 -0.03
C GLY A 42 9.88 -8.47 0.19
N ALA A 43 10.14 -7.17 -0.02
CA ALA A 43 9.17 -6.11 0.19
C ALA A 43 7.87 -6.25 -0.62
N PRO A 44 7.89 -6.44 -1.95
CA PRO A 44 6.65 -6.63 -2.71
C PRO A 44 5.92 -7.92 -2.32
N TYR A 45 6.66 -8.96 -1.90
CA TYR A 45 6.07 -10.18 -1.34
C TYR A 45 5.30 -9.90 -0.05
N PHE A 46 5.91 -9.21 0.93
CA PHE A 46 5.25 -8.95 2.21
C PHE A 46 4.00 -8.08 2.05
N SER A 47 4.02 -7.09 1.14
CA SER A 47 2.85 -6.26 0.84
C SER A 47 1.72 -7.07 0.18
N ALA A 48 2.05 -7.85 -0.84
CA ALA A 48 1.08 -8.68 -1.55
C ALA A 48 0.52 -9.81 -0.64
N MET A 49 1.37 -10.42 0.19
CA MET A 49 0.99 -11.49 1.10
C MET A 49 0.17 -10.98 2.28
N ALA A 50 0.49 -9.79 2.83
CA ALA A 50 -0.35 -9.16 3.84
C ALA A 50 -1.75 -8.90 3.29
N SER A 51 -1.87 -8.45 2.03
CA SER A 51 -3.18 -8.28 1.40
C SER A 51 -3.95 -9.59 1.28
N ALA A 52 -3.29 -10.63 0.79
CA ALA A 52 -3.89 -11.96 0.62
C ALA A 52 -4.34 -12.57 1.95
N ARG A 53 -3.52 -12.44 3.01
CA ARG A 53 -3.84 -12.94 4.35
C ARG A 53 -4.90 -12.11 5.07
N LEU A 54 -5.03 -10.83 4.75
CA LEU A 54 -6.07 -9.97 5.31
C LEU A 54 -7.44 -10.26 4.69
N GLY A 55 -7.48 -10.69 3.42
CA GLY A 55 -8.69 -11.19 2.79
C GLY A 55 -9.02 -10.55 1.43
N CYS A 56 -8.04 -10.03 0.69
CA CYS A 56 -8.29 -9.71 -0.72
C CYS A 56 -8.40 -11.01 -1.55
N ASP A 57 -9.35 -11.08 -2.48
CA ASP A 57 -9.53 -12.26 -3.34
C ASP A 57 -8.34 -12.55 -4.24
N MET A 58 -7.67 -11.49 -4.71
CA MET A 58 -6.63 -11.58 -5.72
C MET A 58 -5.49 -10.62 -5.40
N SER A 59 -4.29 -11.17 -5.26
CA SER A 59 -3.06 -10.41 -5.00
C SER A 59 -2.06 -10.60 -6.13
N HIS A 60 -1.72 -9.49 -6.79
CA HIS A 60 -0.83 -9.44 -7.94
C HIS A 60 0.47 -8.73 -7.57
N VAL A 61 1.59 -9.24 -8.07
CA VAL A 61 2.90 -8.57 -7.98
C VAL A 61 3.39 -8.26 -9.37
N ILE A 62 3.73 -7.01 -9.66
CA ILE A 62 4.32 -6.57 -10.93
C ILE A 62 5.76 -6.15 -10.64
N CYS A 63 6.72 -6.93 -11.16
CA CYS A 63 8.14 -6.78 -10.81
C CYS A 63 9.06 -7.10 -11.99
N THR A 64 10.37 -6.98 -11.78
CA THR A 64 11.37 -7.36 -12.78
C THR A 64 11.38 -8.89 -12.99
N PRO A 65 11.82 -9.39 -14.16
CA PRO A 65 11.86 -10.84 -14.41
C PRO A 65 12.70 -11.62 -13.39
N THR A 66 13.82 -11.05 -12.92
CA THR A 66 14.69 -11.68 -11.93
C THR A 66 13.98 -11.78 -10.57
N ALA A 67 13.39 -10.69 -10.11
CA ALA A 67 12.59 -10.67 -8.89
C ALA A 67 11.38 -11.61 -8.96
N ALA A 68 10.73 -11.70 -10.12
CA ALA A 68 9.56 -12.54 -10.32
C ALA A 68 9.86 -14.03 -10.07
N THR A 69 11.02 -14.51 -10.52
CA THR A 69 11.43 -15.90 -10.30
C THR A 69 11.54 -16.20 -8.81
N VAL A 70 12.19 -15.31 -8.04
CA VAL A 70 12.37 -15.46 -6.60
C VAL A 70 11.04 -15.38 -5.86
N ILE A 71 10.23 -14.34 -6.13
CA ILE A 71 8.95 -14.11 -5.43
C ILE A 71 7.97 -15.27 -5.64
N LYS A 72 7.96 -15.88 -6.83
CA LYS A 72 7.14 -17.07 -7.12
C LYS A 72 7.50 -18.27 -6.24
N THR A 73 8.73 -18.35 -5.73
CA THR A 73 9.14 -19.45 -4.83
C THR A 73 8.65 -19.24 -3.40
N TYR A 74 8.33 -18.00 -3.00
CA TYR A 74 7.84 -17.70 -1.65
C TYR A 74 6.39 -18.15 -1.43
N SER A 75 5.54 -18.08 -2.47
CA SER A 75 4.16 -18.55 -2.37
C SER A 75 3.52 -18.82 -3.74
N PRO A 76 2.79 -19.94 -3.91
CA PRO A 76 2.01 -20.21 -5.11
C PRO A 76 0.70 -19.39 -5.18
N ASN A 77 0.31 -18.72 -4.09
CA ASN A 77 -0.96 -18.00 -4.02
C ASN A 77 -0.92 -16.62 -4.70
N LEU A 78 0.28 -16.07 -4.90
CA LEU A 78 0.46 -14.74 -5.51
C LEU A 78 0.55 -14.85 -7.04
N MET A 79 -0.15 -13.96 -7.75
CA MET A 79 -0.01 -13.86 -9.20
C MET A 79 1.13 -12.89 -9.55
N VAL A 80 2.27 -13.42 -9.99
CA VAL A 80 3.49 -12.63 -10.21
C VAL A 80 3.75 -12.39 -11.71
N HIS A 81 3.81 -11.11 -12.10
CA HIS A 81 3.87 -10.60 -13.47
C HIS A 81 5.24 -9.96 -13.75
N PRO A 82 6.12 -10.58 -14.55
CA PRO A 82 7.47 -10.09 -14.85
C PRO A 82 7.48 -8.98 -15.93
N LEU A 83 6.73 -7.91 -15.69
CA LEU A 83 6.50 -6.85 -16.68
C LEU A 83 7.43 -5.64 -16.51
N MET A 84 7.96 -5.40 -15.31
CA MET A 84 8.85 -4.27 -15.05
C MET A 84 10.25 -4.51 -15.63
N ARG A 85 11.02 -3.46 -15.88
CA ARG A 85 12.41 -3.52 -16.34
C ARG A 85 13.25 -2.51 -15.57
N SER A 86 14.49 -2.87 -15.27
CA SER A 86 15.52 -1.95 -14.76
C SER A 86 16.44 -1.53 -15.89
N SER A 87 17.14 -0.40 -15.72
CA SER A 87 18.16 0.03 -16.67
C SER A 87 19.22 -1.07 -16.85
N PRO A 88 19.84 -1.19 -18.04
CA PRO A 88 20.92 -2.16 -18.26
C PRO A 88 22.03 -1.93 -17.24
N SER A 89 22.35 -2.96 -16.44
CA SER A 89 23.51 -2.88 -15.55
C SER A 89 24.77 -2.85 -16.39
N SER A 90 25.62 -1.84 -16.20
CA SER A 90 26.94 -1.77 -16.84
C SER A 90 27.86 -2.94 -16.42
N ALA A 91 27.45 -3.75 -15.44
CA ALA A 91 28.23 -4.85 -14.88
C ALA A 91 27.82 -6.25 -15.40
N SER A 92 26.80 -6.37 -16.25
CA SER A 92 26.39 -7.66 -16.82
C SER A 92 26.55 -7.70 -18.35
N ALA A 93 27.77 -7.48 -18.84
CA ALA A 93 28.14 -8.12 -20.09
C ALA A 93 28.29 -9.62 -19.79
N PRO A 94 27.49 -10.52 -20.38
CA PRO A 94 27.75 -11.94 -20.24
C PRO A 94 29.11 -12.21 -20.88
N VAL A 95 30.08 -12.67 -20.08
CA VAL A 95 31.26 -13.36 -20.60
C VAL A 95 30.76 -14.67 -21.21
N THR A 96 30.29 -14.59 -22.45
CA THR A 96 29.96 -15.75 -23.27
C THR A 96 30.79 -15.64 -24.54
N THR A 97 31.87 -16.42 -24.55
CA THR A 97 32.69 -16.70 -25.73
C THR A 97 31.93 -17.60 -26.68
N HIS A 98 30.93 -17.07 -27.40
CA HIS A 98 30.47 -17.67 -28.66
C HIS A 98 29.87 -16.59 -29.57
N PRO A 99 30.43 -16.34 -30.76
CA PRO A 99 29.83 -15.45 -31.73
C PRO A 99 28.73 -16.20 -32.48
N SER A 100 27.48 -15.80 -32.28
CA SER A 100 26.39 -16.13 -33.21
C SER A 100 25.73 -14.85 -33.66
N ALA A 101 25.89 -14.58 -34.95
CA ALA A 101 25.27 -13.47 -35.66
C ALA A 101 23.74 -13.61 -35.66
N ALA A 102 23.07 -12.61 -35.09
CA ALA A 102 21.80 -12.12 -35.59
C ALA A 102 21.62 -10.70 -35.07
N SER A 103 21.70 -9.75 -35.99
CA SER A 103 21.33 -8.36 -35.80
C SER A 103 19.85 -8.25 -35.39
N SER A 104 19.61 -7.80 -34.17
CA SER A 104 18.42 -7.03 -33.83
C SER A 104 18.89 -5.89 -32.97
N SER A 105 18.61 -4.66 -33.40
CA SER A 105 18.82 -3.42 -32.67
C SER A 105 18.70 -3.66 -31.16
N SER A 106 19.77 -3.39 -30.40
CA SER A 106 19.70 -3.22 -28.95
C SER A 106 18.88 -1.95 -28.69
N GLY A 107 17.57 -2.04 -28.91
CA GLY A 107 16.63 -0.96 -28.66
C GLY A 107 16.64 -0.74 -27.16
N GLU A 108 17.08 0.44 -26.74
CA GLU A 108 16.90 0.89 -25.36
C GLU A 108 15.42 0.72 -25.00
N VAL A 109 15.15 -0.06 -23.96
CA VAL A 109 13.79 -0.28 -23.49
C VAL A 109 13.32 1.04 -22.87
N SER A 110 12.35 1.70 -23.50
CA SER A 110 11.84 2.97 -22.99
C SER A 110 10.86 2.77 -21.84
N PRO A 111 10.74 3.73 -20.89
CA PRO A 111 9.73 3.67 -19.83
C PRO A 111 8.30 3.52 -20.37
N SER A 112 8.01 4.16 -21.51
CA SER A 112 6.71 4.11 -22.18
C SER A 112 6.35 2.70 -22.66
N ASP A 113 7.31 1.97 -23.23
CA ASP A 113 7.09 0.60 -23.70
C ASP A 113 6.80 -0.36 -22.55
N VAL A 114 7.50 -0.19 -21.42
CA VAL A 114 7.27 -0.97 -20.21
C VAL A 114 5.91 -0.63 -19.60
N ALA A 115 5.59 0.66 -19.49
CA ALA A 115 4.31 1.14 -18.96
C ALA A 115 3.14 0.65 -19.81
N ALA A 116 3.26 0.65 -21.14
CA ALA A 116 2.23 0.16 -22.07
C ALA A 116 1.85 -1.31 -21.84
N ARG A 117 2.75 -2.12 -21.27
CA ARG A 117 2.46 -3.51 -20.90
C ARG A 117 1.80 -3.64 -19.52
N ILE A 118 2.01 -2.67 -18.63
CA ILE A 118 1.48 -2.66 -17.27
C ILE A 118 0.10 -2.01 -17.22
N ILE A 119 -0.12 -0.91 -17.93
CA ILE A 119 -1.36 -0.12 -17.91
C ILE A 119 -2.62 -0.98 -18.20
N PRO A 120 -2.63 -1.92 -19.15
CA PRO A 120 -3.79 -2.80 -19.36
C PRO A 120 -4.13 -3.69 -18.16
N MET A 121 -3.18 -3.93 -17.25
CA MET A 121 -3.47 -4.69 -16.03
C MET A 121 -4.36 -3.92 -15.06
N LEU A 122 -4.33 -2.58 -15.10
CA LEU A 122 -5.05 -1.74 -14.14
C LEU A 122 -6.57 -2.01 -14.19
N ASP A 123 -7.11 -2.35 -15.37
CA ASP A 123 -8.53 -2.69 -15.54
C ASP A 123 -8.97 -3.94 -14.76
N ARG A 124 -8.01 -4.77 -14.36
CA ARG A 124 -8.26 -5.98 -13.56
C ARG A 124 -8.05 -5.73 -12.07
N LEU A 125 -7.58 -4.56 -11.67
CA LEU A 125 -7.27 -4.23 -10.28
C LEU A 125 -8.32 -3.29 -9.71
N HIS A 126 -8.48 -3.34 -8.39
CA HIS A 126 -9.23 -2.36 -7.61
C HIS A 126 -8.31 -1.32 -7.00
N VAL A 127 -7.08 -1.71 -6.63
CA VAL A 127 -6.14 -0.86 -5.90
C VAL A 127 -4.72 -1.17 -6.34
N LEU A 128 -3.87 -0.14 -6.39
CA LEU A 128 -2.46 -0.26 -6.73
C LEU A 128 -1.56 0.19 -5.58
N VAL A 129 -0.63 -0.66 -5.17
CA VAL A 129 0.49 -0.30 -4.29
C VAL A 129 1.72 -0.08 -5.17
N ILE A 130 2.46 1.00 -4.95
CA ILE A 130 3.72 1.29 -5.66
C ILE A 130 4.79 1.58 -4.64
N GLY A 131 5.96 0.95 -4.78
CA GLY A 131 7.14 1.27 -3.97
C GLY A 131 7.83 0.10 -3.26
N PRO A 132 7.12 -0.92 -2.74
CA PRO A 132 7.77 -2.05 -2.03
C PRO A 132 8.87 -2.71 -2.87
N GLY A 133 10.14 -2.44 -2.52
CA GLY A 133 11.30 -2.95 -3.24
C GLY A 133 11.48 -2.38 -4.65
N LEU A 134 10.89 -1.22 -4.96
CA LEU A 134 11.01 -0.58 -6.27
C LEU A 134 12.46 -0.19 -6.59
N GLY A 135 13.22 0.28 -5.60
CA GLY A 135 14.56 0.81 -5.80
C GLY A 135 14.55 2.16 -6.50
N ARG A 136 15.74 2.66 -6.86
CA ARG A 136 15.95 4.01 -7.43
C ARG A 136 16.46 4.00 -8.87
N ASP A 137 16.30 2.88 -9.54
CA ASP A 137 16.63 2.76 -10.96
C ASP A 137 15.78 3.75 -11.79
N PRO A 138 16.40 4.59 -12.65
CA PRO A 138 15.67 5.59 -13.42
C PRO A 138 14.55 5.03 -14.29
N LEU A 139 14.80 3.92 -15.01
CA LEU A 139 13.80 3.28 -15.86
C LEU A 139 12.58 2.81 -15.06
N MET A 140 12.80 2.16 -13.92
CA MET A 140 11.70 1.74 -13.02
C MET A 140 10.91 2.94 -12.47
N GLN A 141 11.61 3.99 -12.05
CA GLN A 141 11.00 5.21 -11.48
C GLN A 141 10.16 5.97 -12.51
N GLU A 142 10.66 6.13 -13.74
CA GLU A 142 9.94 6.77 -14.85
C GLU A 142 8.76 5.92 -15.33
N THR A 143 8.93 4.60 -15.42
CA THR A 143 7.82 3.68 -15.74
C THR A 143 6.70 3.81 -14.71
N CYS A 144 7.05 3.82 -13.42
CA CYS A 144 6.06 3.96 -12.35
C CYS A 144 5.35 5.31 -12.38
N ALA A 145 6.04 6.41 -12.74
CA ALA A 145 5.39 7.72 -12.91
C ALA A 145 4.30 7.69 -14.01
N LEU A 146 4.56 7.00 -15.13
CA LEU A 146 3.57 6.81 -16.20
C LEU A 146 2.38 5.96 -15.73
N VAL A 147 2.64 4.88 -14.99
CA VAL A 147 1.59 4.00 -14.45
C VAL A 147 0.75 4.72 -13.38
N VAL A 148 1.37 5.53 -12.52
CA VAL A 148 0.67 6.36 -11.52
C VAL A 148 -0.26 7.36 -12.21
N ARG A 149 0.20 8.03 -13.27
CA ARG A 149 -0.64 8.93 -14.07
C ARG A 149 -1.85 8.19 -14.66
N ALA A 150 -1.61 7.04 -15.31
CA ALA A 150 -2.69 6.24 -15.88
C ALA A 150 -3.67 5.69 -14.82
N ALA A 151 -3.18 5.33 -13.64
CA ALA A 151 -4.00 4.88 -12.51
C ALA A 151 -4.90 6.02 -11.99
N ARG A 152 -4.37 7.24 -11.91
CA ARG A 152 -5.13 8.44 -11.55
C ARG A 152 -6.21 8.76 -12.59
N ASP A 153 -5.87 8.71 -13.88
CA ASP A 153 -6.82 8.98 -14.97
C ASP A 153 -7.99 7.99 -14.97
N LYS A 154 -7.79 6.78 -14.43
CA LYS A 154 -8.81 5.75 -14.24
C LYS A 154 -9.58 5.86 -12.91
N GLY A 155 -9.26 6.83 -12.05
CA GLY A 155 -9.87 6.94 -10.72
C GLY A 155 -9.56 5.77 -9.79
N MET A 156 -8.43 5.08 -10.00
CA MET A 156 -8.03 3.93 -9.19
C MET A 156 -7.34 4.38 -7.89
N PRO A 157 -7.77 3.88 -6.71
CA PRO A 157 -7.05 4.08 -5.45
C PRO A 157 -5.61 3.57 -5.51
N MET A 158 -4.69 4.33 -4.90
CA MET A 158 -3.28 4.00 -4.90
C MET A 158 -2.60 4.28 -3.57
N VAL A 159 -1.65 3.42 -3.20
CA VAL A 159 -0.78 3.57 -2.03
C VAL A 159 0.66 3.71 -2.51
N LEU A 160 1.31 4.82 -2.20
CA LEU A 160 2.72 5.06 -2.55
C LEU A 160 3.58 5.01 -1.28
N ASP A 161 4.55 4.10 -1.27
CA ASP A 161 5.45 3.87 -0.14
C ASP A 161 6.92 3.85 -0.58
N ALA A 162 7.84 3.96 0.38
CA ALA A 162 9.28 3.82 0.16
C ALA A 162 9.79 4.65 -1.04
N ASP A 163 10.50 4.03 -1.99
CA ASP A 163 11.09 4.73 -3.14
C ASP A 163 10.05 5.28 -4.13
N ALA A 164 8.77 4.90 -4.06
CA ALA A 164 7.71 5.56 -4.85
C ALA A 164 7.44 6.99 -4.36
N LEU A 165 7.76 7.30 -3.10
CA LEU A 165 7.68 8.67 -2.59
C LEU A 165 8.72 9.58 -3.25
N GLN A 166 9.81 9.03 -3.81
CA GLN A 166 10.77 9.80 -4.60
C GLN A 166 10.15 10.27 -5.93
N ILE A 167 9.26 9.47 -6.53
CA ILE A 167 8.49 9.87 -7.70
C ILE A 167 7.66 11.12 -7.38
N VAL A 168 6.96 11.10 -6.23
CA VAL A 168 6.17 12.23 -5.75
C VAL A 168 7.03 13.45 -5.40
N GLN A 169 8.23 13.25 -4.84
CA GLN A 169 9.16 14.35 -4.57
C GLN A 169 9.59 15.07 -5.87
N ARG A 170 9.79 14.31 -6.95
CA ARG A 170 10.20 14.85 -8.25
C ARG A 170 9.04 15.51 -9.01
N ASP A 171 7.87 14.89 -8.96
CA ASP A 171 6.65 15.36 -9.63
C ASP A 171 5.44 15.23 -8.69
N PRO A 172 5.24 16.21 -7.78
CA PRO A 172 4.12 16.17 -6.84
C PRO A 172 2.75 16.22 -7.51
N ASP A 173 2.69 16.77 -8.72
CA ASP A 173 1.45 16.94 -9.47
C ASP A 173 0.86 15.62 -9.94
N LEU A 174 1.63 14.52 -9.92
CA LEU A 174 1.10 13.17 -10.10
C LEU A 174 -0.02 12.82 -9.13
N VAL A 175 0.09 13.27 -7.87
CA VAL A 175 -0.87 12.96 -6.80
C VAL A 175 -1.62 14.19 -6.28
N ARG A 176 -1.14 15.41 -6.57
CA ARG A 176 -1.76 16.64 -6.04
C ARG A 176 -3.26 16.70 -6.37
N GLY A 177 -4.07 16.91 -5.35
CA GLY A 177 -5.53 16.98 -5.46
C GLY A 177 -6.24 15.63 -5.67
N TYR A 178 -5.51 14.52 -5.64
CA TYR A 178 -6.08 13.19 -5.86
C TYR A 178 -6.39 12.49 -4.54
N GLY A 179 -7.63 12.64 -4.06
CA GLY A 179 -8.09 12.09 -2.77
C GLY A 179 -8.09 10.56 -2.65
N LEU A 180 -7.81 9.84 -3.74
CA LEU A 180 -7.65 8.38 -3.74
C LEU A 180 -6.17 7.94 -3.67
N ALA A 181 -5.22 8.88 -3.62
CA ALA A 181 -3.83 8.59 -3.29
C ALA A 181 -3.61 8.59 -1.78
N VAL A 182 -2.84 7.62 -1.32
CA VAL A 182 -2.34 7.49 0.05
C VAL A 182 -0.83 7.46 0.02
N LEU A 183 -0.18 8.37 0.76
CA LEU A 183 1.27 8.36 0.93
C LEU A 183 1.61 7.81 2.33
N THR A 184 2.58 6.92 2.43
CA THR A 184 2.96 6.30 3.72
C THR A 184 4.39 6.62 4.15
N PRO A 185 4.82 7.90 4.24
CA PRO A 185 6.19 8.25 4.59
C PRO A 185 6.58 7.82 6.02
N ASN A 186 7.79 7.29 6.17
CA ASN A 186 8.47 7.30 7.46
C ASN A 186 8.98 8.72 7.80
N VAL A 187 9.55 8.92 8.99
CA VAL A 187 10.01 10.24 9.46
C VAL A 187 11.01 10.91 8.51
N VAL A 188 11.91 10.13 7.89
CA VAL A 188 12.91 10.66 6.94
C VAL A 188 12.27 10.99 5.60
N GLU A 189 11.43 10.09 5.08
CA GLU A 189 10.67 10.31 3.84
C GLU A 189 9.72 11.50 3.95
N PHE A 190 9.12 11.71 5.12
CA PHE A 190 8.26 12.85 5.41
C PHE A 190 9.02 14.15 5.27
N GLY A 191 10.20 14.26 5.89
CA GLY A 191 11.05 15.44 5.76
C GLY A 191 11.52 15.70 4.33
N ARG A 192 11.76 14.66 3.54
CA ARG A 192 12.10 14.82 2.11
C ARG A 192 10.92 15.32 1.29
N LEU A 193 9.70 14.86 1.58
CA LEU A 193 8.49 15.34 0.91
C LEU A 193 8.21 16.81 1.24
N THR A 194 8.32 17.21 2.50
CA THR A 194 8.11 18.61 2.91
C THR A 194 9.13 19.54 2.25
N ALA A 195 10.37 19.09 2.12
CA ALA A 195 11.43 19.84 1.44
C ALA A 195 11.20 19.94 -0.07
N ALA A 196 10.84 18.84 -0.72
CA ALA A 196 10.54 18.83 -2.15
C ALA A 196 9.36 19.75 -2.51
N LEU A 197 8.40 19.90 -1.59
CA LEU A 197 7.24 20.80 -1.75
C LEU A 197 7.51 22.25 -1.31
N GLY A 198 8.66 22.52 -0.69
CA GLY A 198 8.99 23.85 -0.16
C GLY A 198 8.13 24.28 1.05
N VAL A 199 7.60 23.32 1.82
CA VAL A 199 6.69 23.57 2.96
C VAL A 199 7.30 23.23 4.32
N ASP A 200 8.61 22.96 4.39
CA ASP A 200 9.31 22.62 5.65
C ASP A 200 9.05 23.64 6.76
N GLU A 201 9.20 24.94 6.45
CA GLU A 201 8.99 26.00 7.43
C GLU A 201 7.54 26.07 7.91
N GLU A 202 6.58 25.93 7.00
CA GLU A 202 5.15 25.94 7.34
C GLU A 202 4.81 24.77 8.26
N VAL A 203 5.31 23.58 7.92
CA VAL A 203 5.14 22.35 8.70
C VAL A 203 5.74 22.49 10.09
N GLN A 204 6.93 23.08 10.22
CA GLN A 204 7.54 23.31 11.54
C GLN A 204 6.78 24.35 12.36
N LYS A 205 6.39 25.48 11.75
CA LYS A 205 5.56 26.50 12.43
C LYS A 205 4.22 25.92 12.87
N ALA A 206 3.60 25.09 12.04
CA ALA A 206 2.36 24.39 12.38
C ALA A 206 2.55 23.47 13.60
N LYS A 207 3.65 22.71 13.62
CA LYS A 207 4.00 21.86 14.76
C LYS A 207 4.15 22.64 16.06
N GLU A 208 4.89 23.74 16.03
CA GLU A 208 5.14 24.58 17.21
C GLU A 208 3.84 25.15 17.77
N ARG A 209 2.88 25.47 16.89
CA ARG A 209 1.60 26.05 17.27
C ARG A 209 0.56 25.04 17.77
N ALA A 210 0.47 23.87 17.13
CA ALA A 210 -0.67 22.97 17.27
C ALA A 210 -0.29 21.50 17.53
N GLY A 211 1.00 21.18 17.71
CA GLY A 211 1.48 19.85 18.09
C GLY A 211 1.82 18.94 16.90
N GLU A 212 2.06 17.65 17.18
CA GLU A 212 2.65 16.73 16.20
C GLU A 212 1.73 16.44 15.00
N THR A 213 0.40 16.43 15.20
CA THR A 213 -0.62 16.24 14.15
C THR A 213 -0.62 17.36 13.11
N ALA A 214 -0.26 18.58 13.50
CA ALA A 214 -0.28 19.75 12.63
C ALA A 214 0.70 19.63 11.45
N LYS A 215 1.76 18.82 11.59
CA LYS A 215 2.71 18.55 10.51
C LYS A 215 2.05 17.80 9.37
N VAL A 216 1.41 16.67 9.68
CA VAL A 216 0.80 15.81 8.65
C VAL A 216 -0.35 16.53 7.97
N GLU A 217 -1.09 17.35 8.71
CA GLU A 217 -2.14 18.23 8.16
C GLU A 217 -1.60 19.24 7.15
N ALA A 218 -0.49 19.92 7.48
CA ALA A 218 0.12 20.90 6.59
C ALA A 218 0.62 20.25 5.30
N LEU A 219 1.28 19.09 5.39
CA LEU A 219 1.73 18.35 4.21
C LEU A 219 0.53 17.87 3.35
N ALA A 220 -0.51 17.33 3.97
CA ALA A 220 -1.69 16.87 3.24
C ALA A 220 -2.43 18.03 2.54
N ARG A 221 -2.53 19.21 3.18
CA ARG A 221 -3.05 20.44 2.55
C ARG A 221 -2.18 20.90 1.38
N ALA A 222 -0.86 20.90 1.53
CA ALA A 222 0.08 21.26 0.47
C ALA A 222 -0.05 20.35 -0.77
N LEU A 223 -0.38 19.07 -0.54
CA LEU A 223 -0.68 18.10 -1.59
C LEU A 223 -2.14 18.17 -2.10
N GLY A 224 -2.94 19.14 -1.67
CA GLY A 224 -4.30 19.34 -2.16
C GLY A 224 -5.32 18.31 -1.64
N GLY A 225 -5.11 17.75 -0.46
CA GLY A 225 -6.05 16.80 0.16
C GLY A 225 -5.72 15.32 -0.05
N VAL A 226 -4.47 15.01 -0.40
CA VAL A 226 -3.96 13.63 -0.45
C VAL A 226 -3.87 13.09 0.98
N THR A 227 -4.27 11.84 1.19
CA THR A 227 -4.15 11.21 2.52
C THR A 227 -2.69 10.87 2.79
N VAL A 228 -2.15 11.34 3.91
CA VAL A 228 -0.77 11.09 4.33
C VAL A 228 -0.76 10.33 5.66
N VAL A 229 0.02 9.26 5.72
CA VAL A 229 0.30 8.47 6.93
C VAL A 229 1.73 8.75 7.37
N GLN A 230 1.89 9.64 8.36
CA GLN A 230 3.18 9.85 9.00
C GLN A 230 3.44 8.70 9.98
N LYS A 231 4.24 7.72 9.56
CA LYS A 231 4.56 6.51 10.36
C LYS A 231 5.42 6.90 11.57
N GLY A 232 5.03 6.44 12.76
CA GLY A 232 5.66 6.90 14.01
C GLY A 232 5.56 5.93 15.18
N ALA A 233 5.72 6.46 16.39
CA ALA A 233 5.31 5.74 17.62
C ALA A 233 3.77 5.66 17.69
N VAL A 234 3.12 6.75 17.30
CA VAL A 234 1.70 6.84 16.94
C VAL A 234 1.67 7.24 15.46
N ASP A 235 0.85 6.57 14.66
CA ASP A 235 0.70 6.94 13.25
C ASP A 235 -0.30 8.08 13.16
N GLN A 236 0.11 9.17 12.52
CA GLN A 236 -0.75 10.32 12.28
C GLN A 236 -1.24 10.25 10.83
N ILE A 237 -2.55 10.20 10.64
CA ILE A 237 -3.20 10.08 9.34
C ILE A 237 -3.98 11.37 9.09
N SER A 238 -3.73 12.06 7.98
CA SER A 238 -4.50 13.26 7.64
C SER A 238 -4.70 13.41 6.14
N ASP A 239 -5.87 13.90 5.74
CA ASP A 239 -6.14 14.43 4.39
C ASP A 239 -6.10 15.97 4.38
N GLY A 240 -5.65 16.60 5.47
CA GLY A 240 -5.57 18.04 5.63
C GLY A 240 -6.86 18.70 6.15
N LYS A 241 -7.99 17.98 6.14
CA LYS A 241 -9.28 18.38 6.73
C LYS A 241 -9.60 17.59 8.00
N VAL A 242 -9.37 16.28 7.96
CA VAL A 242 -9.62 15.35 9.04
C VAL A 242 -8.32 14.66 9.40
N THR A 243 -8.06 14.55 10.70
CA THR A 243 -6.84 13.94 11.24
C THR A 243 -7.19 12.91 12.29
N PHE A 244 -6.56 11.74 12.18
CA PHE A 244 -6.71 10.65 13.13
C PHE A 244 -5.34 10.19 13.63
N ALA A 245 -5.30 9.77 14.90
CA ALA A 245 -4.14 9.15 15.51
C ALA A 245 -4.42 7.67 15.77
N VAL A 246 -3.56 6.78 15.30
CA VAL A 246 -3.69 5.34 15.58
C VAL A 246 -2.84 4.99 16.80
N ASP A 247 -3.47 5.03 17.97
CA ASP A 247 -2.83 4.83 19.29
C ASP A 247 -2.83 3.38 19.78
N LEU A 248 -2.99 2.43 18.86
CA LEU A 248 -2.84 1.00 19.17
C LEU A 248 -1.39 0.69 19.53
N GLU A 249 -1.23 -0.10 20.59
CA GLU A 249 0.09 -0.58 21.01
C GLU A 249 0.67 -1.49 19.92
N GLY A 250 1.87 -1.15 19.45
CA GLY A 250 2.64 -1.99 18.54
C GLY A 250 3.75 -2.75 19.26
N GLY A 251 4.48 -3.59 18.52
CA GLY A 251 5.69 -4.23 19.02
C GLY A 251 6.81 -3.21 19.26
N ARG A 252 7.69 -3.49 20.24
CA ARG A 252 8.84 -2.61 20.53
C ARG A 252 9.97 -2.75 19.51
N LYS A 253 9.99 -3.84 18.74
CA LYS A 253 10.97 -4.07 17.66
C LYS A 253 10.39 -3.61 16.33
N ARG A 254 11.17 -2.79 15.61
CA ARG A 254 10.94 -2.52 14.18
C ARG A 254 11.64 -3.59 13.36
N SER A 255 10.90 -4.33 12.54
CA SER A 255 11.46 -5.22 11.54
C SER A 255 11.42 -4.58 10.16
N GLY A 256 12.46 -4.84 9.35
CA GLY A 256 12.38 -4.56 7.92
C GLY A 256 11.22 -5.36 7.33
N GLY A 257 10.25 -4.66 6.73
CA GLY A 257 9.02 -5.23 6.14
C GLY A 257 7.71 -4.85 6.83
N GLN A 258 7.75 -4.17 7.98
CA GLN A 258 6.52 -3.68 8.65
C GLN A 258 5.74 -2.65 7.81
N GLY A 259 6.44 -1.83 7.02
CA GLY A 259 5.79 -0.91 6.06
C GLY A 259 5.09 -1.65 4.92
N ASP A 260 5.59 -2.82 4.53
CA ASP A 260 4.96 -3.63 3.49
C ASP A 260 3.65 -4.23 3.99
N THR A 261 3.60 -4.70 5.25
CA THR A 261 2.34 -5.12 5.89
C THR A 261 1.32 -3.98 5.94
N LEU A 262 1.75 -2.74 6.21
CA LEU A 262 0.90 -1.55 6.17
C LEU A 262 0.29 -1.33 4.80
N THR A 263 1.11 -1.26 3.75
CA THR A 263 0.63 -0.97 2.40
C THR A 263 -0.34 -2.04 1.89
N GLY A 264 -0.05 -3.32 2.15
CA GLY A 264 -0.95 -4.41 1.78
C GLY A 264 -2.28 -4.38 2.55
N SER A 265 -2.22 -4.05 3.83
CA SER A 265 -3.43 -3.96 4.65
C SER A 265 -4.32 -2.80 4.21
N ILE A 266 -3.72 -1.61 3.97
CA ILE A 266 -4.44 -0.45 3.41
C ILE A 266 -5.07 -0.80 2.06
N ALA A 267 -4.32 -1.46 1.17
CA ALA A 267 -4.79 -1.81 -0.15
C ALA A 267 -6.01 -2.75 -0.12
N THR A 268 -6.04 -3.68 0.83
CA THR A 268 -7.20 -4.59 1.02
C THR A 268 -8.44 -3.82 1.46
N PHE A 269 -8.32 -2.94 2.45
CA PHE A 269 -9.44 -2.10 2.87
C PHE A 269 -9.90 -1.13 1.77
N LEU A 270 -9.00 -0.62 0.93
CA LEU A 270 -9.37 0.17 -0.26
C LEU A 270 -10.09 -0.69 -1.31
N GLY A 271 -9.74 -1.98 -1.42
CA GLY A 271 -10.46 -2.95 -2.24
C GLY A 271 -11.88 -3.19 -1.73
N TRP A 272 -12.04 -3.31 -0.41
CA TRP A 272 -13.35 -3.42 0.23
C TRP A 272 -14.16 -2.13 0.18
N ARG A 273 -13.51 -0.94 0.22
CA ARG A 273 -14.17 0.35 -0.07
C ARG A 273 -14.87 0.30 -1.43
N LYS A 274 -14.26 -0.27 -2.46
CA LYS A 274 -14.93 -0.41 -3.76
C LYS A 274 -16.15 -1.32 -3.65
N ALA A 275 -16.04 -2.46 -2.98
CA ALA A 275 -17.16 -3.37 -2.78
C ALA A 275 -18.31 -2.72 -1.98
N TYR A 276 -18.00 -1.86 -1.01
CA TYR A 276 -18.96 -1.03 -0.28
C TYR A 276 -19.67 -0.04 -1.22
N LEU A 277 -18.92 0.70 -2.03
CA LEU A 277 -19.50 1.67 -2.97
C LEU A 277 -20.33 1.01 -4.08
N ASP A 278 -19.95 -0.19 -4.50
CA ASP A 278 -20.71 -1.00 -5.44
C ASP A 278 -21.96 -1.62 -4.80
N GLY A 279 -22.16 -1.48 -3.48
CA GLY A 279 -23.32 -1.98 -2.75
C GLY A 279 -23.44 -3.51 -2.77
N LEU A 280 -22.32 -4.24 -2.70
CA LEU A 280 -22.34 -5.71 -2.83
C LEU A 280 -23.07 -6.42 -1.67
N TRP A 281 -23.20 -5.75 -0.52
CA TRP A 281 -24.00 -6.19 0.62
C TRP A 281 -24.80 -5.04 1.23
N GLU A 282 -25.77 -5.38 2.07
CA GLU A 282 -26.54 -4.39 2.82
C GLU A 282 -25.71 -3.83 3.98
N HIS A 283 -25.34 -2.55 3.89
CA HIS A 283 -24.58 -1.83 4.91
C HIS A 283 -25.25 -0.53 5.38
N GLY A 284 -26.48 -0.29 4.93
CA GLY A 284 -27.30 0.88 5.32
C GLY A 284 -26.71 2.24 4.95
N GLY A 285 -25.68 2.30 4.10
CA GLY A 285 -25.08 3.55 3.58
C GLY A 285 -24.60 4.54 4.64
N LYS A 286 -24.24 4.07 5.85
CA LYS A 286 -23.97 4.94 7.00
C LYS A 286 -22.64 5.72 6.92
N VAL A 287 -21.73 5.32 6.03
CA VAL A 287 -20.42 5.95 5.88
C VAL A 287 -20.37 6.70 4.56
N LYS A 288 -20.02 7.99 4.61
CA LYS A 288 -19.92 8.82 3.41
C LYS A 288 -18.67 8.46 2.61
N GLU A 289 -18.74 8.62 1.28
CA GLU A 289 -17.64 8.28 0.38
C GLU A 289 -16.32 8.98 0.73
N GLU A 290 -16.39 10.25 1.13
CA GLU A 290 -15.25 11.08 1.55
C GLU A 290 -14.50 10.52 2.77
N GLU A 291 -15.17 9.73 3.61
CA GLU A 291 -14.58 9.16 4.83
C GLU A 291 -13.96 7.79 4.59
N LEU A 292 -14.31 7.11 3.50
CA LEU A 292 -13.94 5.72 3.26
C LEU A 292 -12.43 5.52 3.09
N VAL A 293 -11.72 6.48 2.47
CA VAL A 293 -10.26 6.40 2.32
C VAL A 293 -9.59 6.51 3.68
N GLY A 294 -9.96 7.49 4.49
CA GLY A 294 -9.43 7.66 5.85
C GLY A 294 -9.66 6.44 6.73
N LEU A 295 -10.85 5.82 6.63
CA LEU A 295 -11.17 4.58 7.34
C LEU A 295 -10.33 3.39 6.84
N ALA A 296 -10.17 3.23 5.53
CA ALA A 296 -9.33 2.16 4.98
C ALA A 296 -7.87 2.28 5.45
N VAL A 297 -7.35 3.51 5.48
CA VAL A 297 -6.00 3.81 5.96
C VAL A 297 -5.87 3.55 7.47
N PHE A 298 -6.87 3.94 8.26
CA PHE A 298 -6.92 3.65 9.70
C PHE A 298 -6.92 2.14 9.95
N GLY A 299 -7.77 1.39 9.24
CA GLY A 299 -7.84 -0.08 9.33
C GLY A 299 -6.51 -0.76 9.02
N GLY A 300 -5.83 -0.33 7.94
CA GLY A 300 -4.51 -0.85 7.59
C GLY A 300 -3.44 -0.57 8.64
N SER A 301 -3.40 0.64 9.22
CA SER A 301 -2.49 0.98 10.32
C SER A 301 -2.80 0.18 11.59
N ALA A 302 -4.09 0.00 11.91
CA ALA A 302 -4.52 -0.79 13.06
C ALA A 302 -4.08 -2.26 12.95
N ILE A 303 -4.35 -2.91 11.82
CA ILE A 303 -3.87 -4.28 11.53
C ILE A 303 -2.36 -4.37 11.72
N THR A 304 -1.61 -3.45 11.13
CA THR A 304 -0.14 -3.50 11.17
C THR A 304 0.41 -3.37 12.59
N ARG A 305 -0.19 -2.50 13.40
CA ARG A 305 0.19 -2.32 14.82
C ARG A 305 -0.09 -3.58 15.62
N GLU A 306 -1.27 -4.15 15.45
CA GLU A 306 -1.65 -5.39 16.13
C GLU A 306 -0.79 -6.58 15.69
N CYS A 307 -0.49 -6.72 14.40
CA CYS A 307 0.47 -7.73 13.90
C CYS A 307 1.83 -7.58 14.57
N SER A 308 2.35 -6.34 14.64
CA SER A 308 3.62 -6.03 15.27
C SER A 308 3.60 -6.40 16.76
N ARG A 309 2.52 -6.10 17.48
CA ARG A 309 2.35 -6.42 18.90
C ARG A 309 2.33 -7.93 19.12
N LEU A 310 1.52 -8.67 18.36
CA LEU A 310 1.39 -10.12 18.45
C LEU A 310 2.70 -10.83 18.11
N ALA A 311 3.34 -10.47 17.00
CA ALA A 311 4.61 -11.04 16.59
C ALA A 311 5.70 -10.75 17.64
N PHE A 312 5.69 -9.55 18.24
CA PHE A 312 6.70 -9.18 19.23
C PHE A 312 6.49 -9.92 20.54
N ALA A 313 5.25 -10.15 20.95
CA ALA A 313 4.94 -10.98 22.10
C ALA A 313 5.48 -12.42 21.94
N LYS A 314 5.43 -12.97 20.71
CA LYS A 314 5.91 -14.33 20.41
C LYS A 314 7.42 -14.43 20.22
N ARG A 315 8.05 -13.44 19.60
CA ARG A 315 9.45 -13.52 19.13
C ARG A 315 10.40 -12.56 19.83
N GLY A 316 9.89 -11.54 20.50
CA GLY A 316 10.69 -10.51 21.16
C GLY A 316 11.76 -9.93 20.24
N ARG A 317 13.03 -10.08 20.63
CA ARG A 317 14.18 -9.56 19.87
C ARG A 317 14.36 -10.22 18.51
N SER A 318 13.87 -11.44 18.27
CA SER A 318 14.10 -12.14 17.00
C SER A 318 13.07 -11.83 15.91
N LEU A 319 11.98 -11.11 16.23
CA LEU A 319 10.88 -10.78 15.28
C LEU A 319 11.40 -10.33 13.91
N GLN A 320 10.86 -10.94 12.85
CA GLN A 320 11.11 -10.66 11.43
C GLN A 320 9.80 -10.24 10.74
N ALA A 321 9.86 -9.82 9.46
CA ALA A 321 8.65 -9.41 8.73
C ALA A 321 7.71 -10.56 8.37
N SER A 322 8.25 -11.76 8.17
CA SER A 322 7.43 -12.97 8.02
C SER A 322 6.56 -13.20 9.26
N ASP A 323 7.11 -12.99 10.46
CA ASP A 323 6.33 -13.12 11.70
C ASP A 323 5.15 -12.14 11.73
N LEU A 324 5.31 -10.89 11.27
CA LEU A 324 4.17 -9.95 11.16
C LEU A 324 3.12 -10.45 10.18
N THR A 325 3.56 -10.96 9.04
CA THR A 325 2.70 -11.48 7.99
C THR A 325 1.87 -12.67 8.50
N ASP A 326 2.45 -13.52 9.34
CA ASP A 326 1.77 -14.66 9.93
C ASP A 326 0.67 -14.25 10.92
N GLU A 327 0.76 -13.08 11.55
CA GLU A 327 -0.23 -12.57 12.49
C GLU A 327 -1.41 -11.82 11.84
N VAL A 328 -1.39 -11.57 10.53
CA VAL A 328 -2.40 -10.70 9.86
C VAL A 328 -3.84 -11.15 10.13
N HIS A 329 -4.14 -12.44 9.98
CA HIS A 329 -5.48 -12.97 10.24
C HIS A 329 -5.86 -12.88 11.72
N THR A 330 -4.95 -13.23 12.64
CA THR A 330 -5.19 -13.11 14.09
C THR A 330 -5.43 -11.65 14.49
N ALA A 331 -4.67 -10.71 13.93
CA ALA A 331 -4.84 -9.29 14.16
C ALA A 331 -6.20 -8.79 13.66
N PHE A 332 -6.64 -9.28 12.50
CA PHE A 332 -7.98 -8.99 11.98
C PHE A 332 -9.08 -9.49 12.92
N LEU A 333 -8.98 -10.74 13.39
CA LEU A 333 -9.96 -11.29 14.35
C LEU A 333 -9.98 -10.52 15.68
N ASN A 334 -8.81 -10.10 16.19
CA ASN A 334 -8.72 -9.35 17.43
C ASN A 334 -9.35 -7.95 17.33
N LEU A 335 -9.17 -7.28 16.20
CA LEU A 335 -9.60 -5.89 16.02
C LEU A 335 -11.04 -5.78 15.52
N PHE A 336 -11.42 -6.66 14.61
CA PHE A 336 -12.69 -6.58 13.92
C PHE A 336 -13.55 -7.81 14.19
N GLY A 337 -12.98 -9.01 14.16
CA GLY A 337 -13.74 -10.26 14.17
C GLY A 337 -14.45 -10.51 12.83
N GLU A 338 -15.06 -11.68 12.67
CA GLU A 338 -15.85 -11.98 11.46
C GLU A 338 -17.13 -11.12 11.43
N VAL A 339 -17.54 -10.72 10.22
CA VAL A 339 -18.83 -10.03 9.99
C VAL A 339 -19.81 -11.08 9.50
N GLU A 340 -20.65 -11.58 10.40
CA GLU A 340 -21.78 -12.45 10.04
C GLU A 340 -22.94 -11.59 9.50
N ASP A 341 -23.76 -12.16 8.62
CA ASP A 341 -24.99 -11.52 8.15
C ASP A 341 -26.05 -11.59 9.26
N ASP A 342 -26.49 -10.42 9.75
CA ASP A 342 -27.63 -10.29 10.67
C ASP A 342 -28.96 -10.74 10.02
N SER A 343 -28.97 -11.09 8.74
CA SER A 343 -30.13 -11.71 8.08
C SER A 343 -30.45 -13.13 8.56
N SER A 344 -29.60 -13.75 9.39
CA SER A 344 -29.94 -15.01 10.05
C SER A 344 -30.83 -14.78 11.28
N GLY A 345 -32.09 -14.43 11.02
CA GLY A 345 -33.20 -14.57 11.98
C GLY A 345 -33.50 -16.02 12.32
N ALA A 346 -32.49 -16.80 12.72
CA ALA A 346 -32.61 -18.19 13.14
C ALA A 346 -31.44 -18.56 14.06
N ARG A 347 -31.54 -18.14 15.33
CA ARG A 347 -31.09 -18.97 16.47
C ARG A 347 -32.15 -18.87 17.57
N LEU A 348 -33.18 -19.71 17.42
CA LEU A 348 -33.85 -20.36 18.55
C LEU A 348 -32.96 -21.53 19.01
#